data_AF-A0A7J8U464-F1
#
_entry.id   AF-A0A7J8U464-F1
#
_cell.length_a   1.000
_cell.length_b   1.000
_cell.length_c   1.000
_cell.angle_alpha   90.00
_cell.angle_beta   90.00
_cell.angle_gamma   90.00
#
_symmetry.space_group_name_H-M   'P 1'
#
loop_
_entity.id
_entity.type
_entity.pdbx_description
1 polymer ?
#
loop_
_entity_poly.entity_id
_entity_poly.type
_entity_poly.pdbx_seq_one_letter_code
_entity_poly.pdbx_strand_id
1 'polypeptide(L)'
;MEAKSLWVLLATLLFIIQGWPQNEGCLEQERIALFQLKSFFNHPAYLKDWVDVKGSNCCQWEGVKCNITSKRVIELFLDFTRQSNSYGYLNVSLFLPFEELKSLYLSNNKIAGFVDNRGWLLFISLM
;
A
#
# COMPACT_ATOMS: atom_id res chain seq x y z
N MET A 1 44.59 2.87 25.56
CA MET A 1 43.47 2.63 24.63
C MET A 1 43.94 3.11 23.27
N GLU A 2 44.18 2.20 22.32
CA GLU A 2 44.78 2.51 21.02
C GLU A 2 43.89 3.49 20.24
N ALA A 3 44.48 4.45 19.52
CA ALA A 3 43.74 5.42 18.71
C ALA A 3 42.78 4.72 17.72
N LYS A 4 43.17 3.54 17.21
CA LYS A 4 42.36 2.69 16.34
C LYS A 4 41.04 2.26 16.99
N SER A 5 41.05 1.99 18.30
CA SER A 5 39.86 1.60 19.05
C SER A 5 38.89 2.78 19.23
N LEU A 6 39.42 3.97 19.47
CA LEU A 6 38.61 5.20 19.54
C LEU A 6 37.96 5.53 18.20
N TRP A 7 38.66 5.36 17.08
CA TRP A 7 38.11 5.56 15.74
C TRP A 7 37.00 4.57 15.39
N VAL A 8 37.13 3.29 15.80
CA VAL A 8 36.07 2.29 15.62
C VAL A 8 34.83 2.66 16.44
N LEU A 9 35.01 3.06 17.70
CA LEU A 9 33.90 3.48 18.57
C LEU A 9 33.19 4.75 18.06
N LEU A 10 33.94 5.71 17.50
CA LEU A 10 33.37 6.91 16.88
C LEU A 10 32.59 6.56 15.60
N ALA A 11 33.13 5.69 14.75
CA ALA A 11 32.44 5.25 13.54
C ALA A 11 31.15 4.50 13.87
N THR A 12 31.17 3.57 14.83
CA THR A 12 29.95 2.84 15.23
C THR A 12 28.92 3.76 15.86
N LEU A 13 29.34 4.73 16.69
CA LEU A 13 28.44 5.73 17.27
C LEU A 13 27.80 6.59 16.18
N LEU A 14 28.56 7.02 15.17
CA LEU A 14 28.03 7.78 14.03
C LEU A 14 27.02 6.96 13.21
N PHE A 15 27.26 5.66 12.98
CA PHE A 15 26.30 4.76 12.34
C PHE A 15 25.00 4.60 13.13
N ILE A 16 25.07 4.59 14.47
CA ILE A 16 23.89 4.53 15.35
C ILE A 16 23.14 5.88 15.36
N ILE A 17 23.86 7.00 15.38
CA ILE A 17 23.28 8.36 15.38
C ILE A 17 22.60 8.66 14.04
N GLN A 18 23.19 8.25 12.92
CA GLN A 18 22.60 8.47 11.59
C GLN A 18 21.37 7.58 11.35
N GLY A 19 21.19 6.51 12.14
CA GLY A 19 20.16 5.51 11.93
C GLY A 19 20.40 4.74 10.62
N TRP A 20 19.85 3.53 10.52
CA TRP A 20 19.65 2.96 9.19
C TRP A 20 18.63 3.82 8.45
N PRO A 21 18.73 3.97 7.11
CA PRO A 21 17.64 4.50 6.33
C PRO A 21 16.47 3.55 6.58
N GLN A 22 15.60 3.93 7.51
CA GLN A 22 14.29 3.34 7.63
C GLN A 22 13.73 3.54 6.23
N ASN A 23 13.47 2.44 5.54
CA ASN A 23 12.79 2.49 4.28
C ASN A 23 11.36 2.93 4.65
N GLU A 24 11.18 4.23 4.85
CA GLU A 24 9.92 4.78 5.36
C GLU A 24 8.87 4.40 4.33
N GLY A 25 7.87 3.66 4.79
CA GLY A 25 6.82 3.11 3.95
C GLY A 25 5.93 4.18 3.36
N CYS A 26 4.78 3.75 2.84
CA CYS A 26 3.74 4.68 2.44
C CYS A 26 3.14 5.42 3.64
N LEU A 27 2.38 6.49 3.39
CA LEU A 27 1.71 7.23 4.47
C LEU A 27 0.76 6.33 5.26
N GLU A 28 0.58 6.63 6.56
CA GLU A 28 -0.27 5.83 7.43
C GLU A 28 -1.72 5.74 6.92
N GLN A 29 -2.28 6.81 6.35
CA GLN A 29 -3.62 6.75 5.76
C GLN A 29 -3.69 5.84 4.53
N GLU A 30 -2.65 5.83 3.68
CA GLU A 30 -2.56 4.93 2.52
C GLU A 30 -2.43 3.47 2.98
N ARG A 31 -1.62 3.21 4.01
CA ARG A 31 -1.46 1.88 4.61
C ARG A 31 -2.79 1.32 5.14
N ILE A 32 -3.55 2.15 5.87
CA ILE A 32 -4.86 1.78 6.39
C ILE A 32 -5.85 1.52 5.24
N ALA A 33 -5.84 2.36 4.21
CA ALA A 33 -6.69 2.18 3.04
C ALA A 33 -6.39 0.88 2.27
N LEU A 34 -5.11 0.53 2.10
CA LEU A 34 -4.71 -0.75 1.51
C LEU A 34 -5.25 -1.93 2.32
N PHE A 35 -5.10 -1.87 3.65
CA PHE A 35 -5.63 -2.90 4.52
C PHE A 35 -7.16 -3.04 4.42
N GLN A 36 -7.90 -1.92 4.31
CA GLN A 36 -9.35 -1.95 4.09
C GLN A 36 -9.72 -2.56 2.73
N LEU A 37 -8.98 -2.22 1.66
CA LEU A 37 -9.16 -2.81 0.32
C LEU A 37 -8.98 -4.32 0.31
N LYS A 38 -8.07 -4.86 1.12
CA LYS A 38 -7.80 -6.31 1.24
C LYS A 38 -9.07 -7.13 1.49
N SER A 39 -10.06 -6.58 2.20
CA SER A 39 -11.33 -7.27 2.46
C SER A 39 -12.12 -7.58 1.18
N PHE A 40 -12.01 -6.73 0.16
CA PHE A 40 -12.65 -6.94 -1.13
C PHE A 40 -11.82 -7.88 -2.03
N PHE A 41 -10.50 -7.72 -2.02
CA PHE A 41 -9.53 -8.53 -2.78
C PHE A 41 -9.08 -9.75 -1.96
N ASN A 42 -10.02 -10.66 -1.74
CA ASN A 42 -9.92 -11.75 -0.78
C ASN A 42 -9.28 -13.05 -1.31
N HIS A 43 -8.45 -12.99 -2.36
CA HIS A 43 -7.83 -14.20 -2.91
C HIS A 43 -6.74 -14.75 -1.96
N PRO A 44 -6.80 -16.02 -1.53
CA PRO A 44 -5.94 -16.58 -0.48
C PRO A 44 -4.45 -16.65 -0.87
N ALA A 45 -4.15 -16.64 -2.16
CA ALA A 45 -2.79 -16.66 -2.68
C ALA A 45 -2.13 -15.27 -2.78
N TYR A 46 -2.89 -14.18 -2.85
CA TYR A 46 -2.39 -12.83 -3.12
C TYR A 46 -2.53 -11.92 -1.89
N LEU A 47 -1.80 -10.80 -1.89
CA LEU A 47 -1.88 -9.74 -0.85
C LEU A 47 -1.60 -10.26 0.58
N LYS A 48 -0.83 -11.33 0.73
CA LYS A 48 -0.56 -11.96 2.04
C LYS A 48 0.23 -11.04 2.96
N ASP A 49 1.13 -10.28 2.37
CA ASP A 49 2.03 -9.31 2.99
C ASP A 49 1.36 -7.96 3.33
N TRP A 50 0.14 -7.71 2.84
CA TRP A 50 -0.67 -6.56 3.26
C TRP A 50 -1.13 -6.73 4.71
N VAL A 51 -0.32 -6.28 5.67
CA VAL A 51 -0.54 -6.49 7.11
C VAL A 51 -0.88 -5.19 7.82
N ASP A 52 -1.81 -5.24 8.77
CA ASP A 52 -2.11 -4.10 9.63
C ASP A 52 -1.15 -4.01 10.82
N VAL A 53 0.14 -3.83 10.52
CA VAL A 53 1.19 -3.61 11.53
C VAL A 53 1.67 -2.18 11.40
N LYS A 54 1.58 -1.42 12.50
CA LYS A 54 2.07 -0.05 12.57
C LYS A 54 3.56 -0.01 12.21
N GLY A 55 3.92 0.86 11.26
CA GLY A 55 5.30 0.99 10.78
C GLY A 55 5.74 -0.06 9.75
N SER A 56 4.84 -0.92 9.27
CA SER A 56 5.12 -1.79 8.12
C SER A 56 5.32 -0.97 6.84
N ASN A 57 6.29 -1.37 6.02
CA ASN A 57 6.56 -0.70 4.76
C ASN A 57 5.66 -1.23 3.64
N CYS A 58 4.51 -0.58 3.45
CA CYS A 58 3.57 -0.89 2.37
C CYS A 58 4.14 -0.76 0.95
N CYS A 59 5.21 0.00 0.74
CA CYS A 59 5.86 0.10 -0.57
C CYS A 59 6.66 -1.16 -0.94
N GLN A 60 6.85 -2.09 0.01
CA GLN A 60 7.41 -3.40 -0.24
C GLN A 60 6.35 -4.48 -0.46
N TRP A 61 5.07 -4.13 -0.34
CA TRP A 61 3.99 -5.09 -0.54
C TRP A 61 3.81 -5.44 -2.01
N GLU A 62 3.51 -6.70 -2.28
CA GLU A 62 3.16 -7.19 -3.60
C GLU A 62 2.02 -6.36 -4.19
N GLY A 63 2.21 -5.90 -5.42
CA GLY A 63 1.24 -5.08 -6.14
C GLY A 63 1.17 -3.62 -5.70
N VAL A 64 2.04 -3.15 -4.79
CA VAL A 64 2.13 -1.74 -4.41
C VAL A 64 3.41 -1.14 -4.94
N LYS A 65 3.31 -0.02 -5.67
CA LYS A 65 4.46 0.75 -6.12
C LYS A 65 4.35 2.17 -5.63
N CYS A 66 5.42 2.64 -5.01
CA CYS A 66 5.52 3.98 -4.46
C CYS A 66 6.51 4.85 -5.22
N ASN A 67 6.30 6.17 -5.12
CA ASN A 67 7.32 7.16 -5.44
C ASN A 67 8.36 7.20 -4.31
N ILE A 68 9.63 7.08 -4.67
CA ILE A 68 10.75 7.01 -3.71
C ILE A 68 10.92 8.33 -2.94
N THR A 69 10.60 9.46 -3.58
CA THR A 69 10.76 10.82 -3.05
C THR A 69 9.57 11.24 -2.20
N SER A 70 8.34 11.13 -2.72
CA SER A 70 7.14 11.56 -1.98
C SER A 70 6.65 10.53 -0.96
N LYS A 71 7.14 9.28 -1.04
CA LYS A 71 6.67 8.15 -0.23
C LYS A 71 5.17 7.87 -0.40
N ARG A 72 4.60 8.26 -1.54
CA ARG A 72 3.20 8.02 -1.87
C ARG A 72 3.05 6.82 -2.77
N VAL A 73 1.95 6.09 -2.61
CA VAL A 73 1.55 5.05 -3.56
C VAL A 73 1.19 5.70 -4.90
N ILE A 74 1.82 5.25 -5.98
CA ILE A 74 1.58 5.74 -7.34
C ILE A 74 0.93 4.69 -8.25
N GLU A 75 1.01 3.41 -7.89
CA GLU A 75 0.44 2.34 -8.69
C GLU A 75 0.01 1.17 -7.82
N LEU A 76 -1.18 0.65 -8.11
CA LEU A 76 -1.77 -0.53 -7.48
C LEU A 76 -2.10 -1.58 -8.53
N PHE A 77 -1.44 -2.73 -8.41
CA PHE A 77 -1.70 -3.91 -9.22
C PHE A 77 -2.53 -4.92 -8.42
N LEU A 78 -3.83 -4.98 -8.72
CA LEU A 78 -4.80 -5.81 -8.02
C LEU A 78 -5.48 -6.81 -8.97
N ASP A 79 -4.92 -7.05 -10.16
CA ASP A 79 -5.48 -8.02 -11.10
C ASP A 79 -5.52 -9.42 -10.51
N PHE A 80 -6.62 -10.15 -10.72
CA PHE A 80 -6.82 -11.53 -10.22
C PHE A 80 -6.73 -11.70 -8.69
N THR A 81 -6.82 -10.61 -7.91
CA THR A 81 -6.68 -10.64 -6.45
C THR A 81 -7.99 -10.87 -5.69
N ARG A 82 -9.13 -11.07 -6.39
CA ARG A 82 -10.42 -11.43 -5.78
C ARG A 82 -10.88 -12.84 -6.18
N GLN A 83 -11.04 -13.72 -5.19
CA GLN A 83 -11.64 -15.05 -5.39
C GLN A 83 -13.06 -15.06 -4.81
N SER A 84 -14.05 -14.85 -5.68
CA SER A 84 -15.45 -14.95 -5.28
C SER A 84 -16.30 -15.62 -6.36
N ASN A 85 -17.39 -16.25 -5.93
CA ASN A 85 -18.37 -16.87 -6.83
C ASN A 85 -19.37 -15.85 -7.40
N SER A 86 -19.45 -14.65 -6.83
CA SER A 86 -20.37 -13.60 -7.24
C SER A 86 -19.65 -12.30 -7.63
N TYR A 87 -20.33 -11.49 -8.45
CA TYR A 87 -19.90 -10.13 -8.70
C TYR A 87 -20.09 -9.27 -7.45
N GLY A 88 -19.14 -8.35 -7.20
CA GLY A 88 -19.18 -7.43 -6.07
C GLY A 88 -19.12 -5.96 -6.50
N TYR A 89 -19.52 -5.06 -5.60
CA TYR A 89 -19.39 -3.62 -5.81
C TYR A 89 -18.17 -3.10 -5.05
N LEU A 90 -17.26 -2.43 -5.74
CA LEU A 90 -16.05 -1.87 -5.14
C LEU A 90 -16.34 -0.47 -4.60
N ASN A 91 -16.03 -0.26 -3.32
CA ASN A 91 -16.13 1.07 -2.70
C ASN A 91 -14.94 1.93 -3.14
N VAL A 92 -15.19 2.91 -4.00
CA VAL A 92 -14.12 3.76 -4.54
C VAL A 92 -13.65 4.83 -3.58
N SER A 93 -14.42 5.13 -2.52
CA SER A 93 -13.98 6.08 -1.49
C SER A 93 -12.75 5.56 -0.74
N LEU A 94 -12.47 4.25 -0.79
CA LEU A 94 -11.24 3.66 -0.26
C LEU A 94 -9.99 4.12 -1.02
N PHE A 95 -10.12 4.64 -2.24
CA PHE A 95 -8.98 5.16 -2.99
C PHE A 95 -8.64 6.63 -2.70
N LEU A 96 -9.49 7.35 -1.95
CA LEU A 96 -9.29 8.77 -1.65
C LEU A 96 -7.94 9.09 -0.98
N PRO A 97 -7.37 8.27 -0.08
CA PRO A 97 -6.07 8.56 0.53
C PRO A 97 -4.88 8.52 -0.43
N PHE A 98 -5.00 7.85 -1.59
CA PHE A 98 -3.92 7.71 -2.57
C PHE A 98 -3.90 8.90 -3.55
N GLU A 99 -3.59 10.10 -3.04
CA GLU A 99 -3.63 11.35 -3.84
C GLU A 99 -2.68 11.36 -5.04
N GLU A 100 -1.61 10.56 -5.01
CA GLU A 100 -0.65 10.43 -6.12
C GLU A 100 -0.86 9.17 -6.97
N LEU A 101 -1.98 8.43 -6.79
CA LEU A 101 -2.24 7.22 -7.55
C LEU A 101 -2.42 7.54 -9.05
N LYS A 102 -1.57 6.95 -9.90
CA LYS A 102 -1.55 7.14 -11.35
C LYS A 102 -2.10 5.94 -12.11
N SER A 103 -1.87 4.74 -11.59
CA SER A 103 -2.22 3.49 -12.26
C SER A 103 -2.95 2.55 -11.31
N LEU A 104 -4.08 2.01 -11.75
CA LEU A 104 -4.90 1.08 -10.98
C LEU A 104 -5.34 -0.07 -11.90
N TYR A 105 -4.90 -1.28 -11.57
CA TYR A 105 -5.23 -2.49 -12.32
C TYR A 105 -6.19 -3.36 -11.50
N LEU A 106 -7.39 -3.62 -12.04
CA LEU A 106 -8.49 -4.30 -11.35
C LEU A 106 -9.08 -5.48 -12.15
N SER A 107 -8.40 -5.90 -13.21
CA SER A 107 -8.83 -6.91 -14.16
C SER A 107 -9.13 -8.24 -13.47
N ASN A 108 -10.13 -8.96 -13.98
CA ASN A 108 -10.47 -10.32 -13.54
C ASN A 108 -10.85 -10.46 -12.05
N ASN A 109 -11.39 -9.41 -11.44
CA ASN A 109 -11.87 -9.44 -10.04
C ASN A 109 -13.38 -9.63 -9.87
N LYS A 110 -14.15 -9.81 -10.96
CA LYS A 110 -15.63 -9.90 -10.94
C LYS A 110 -16.27 -8.68 -10.24
N ILE A 111 -15.91 -7.49 -10.69
CA ILE A 111 -16.50 -6.22 -10.21
C ILE A 111 -17.74 -5.93 -11.06
N ALA A 112 -18.92 -5.85 -10.43
CA ALA A 112 -20.18 -5.47 -11.10
C ALA A 112 -20.32 -3.95 -11.27
N GLY A 113 -19.68 -3.18 -10.40
CA GLY A 113 -19.75 -1.73 -10.42
C GLY A 113 -19.05 -1.09 -9.23
N PHE A 114 -19.20 0.23 -9.13
CA PHE A 114 -18.56 1.06 -8.13
C PHE A 114 -19.60 1.73 -7.24
N VAL A 115 -19.29 1.82 -5.95
CA VAL A 115 -20.13 2.51 -4.95
C VAL A 115 -19.32 3.54 -4.17
N ASP A 116 -19.98 4.56 -3.65
CA ASP A 116 -19.38 5.48 -2.68
C ASP A 116 -19.42 4.91 -1.24
N ASN A 117 -18.91 5.65 -0.25
CA ASN A 117 -18.94 5.21 1.15
C ASN A 117 -20.36 4.99 1.71
N ARG A 118 -21.39 5.59 1.08
CA ARG A 118 -22.80 5.45 1.47
C ARG A 118 -23.45 4.25 0.78
N GLY A 119 -22.71 3.52 -0.05
CA GLY A 119 -23.21 2.39 -0.82
C GLY A 119 -24.04 2.79 -2.03
N TRP A 120 -24.02 4.07 -2.43
CA TRP A 120 -24.72 4.51 -3.63
C TRP A 120 -23.92 4.13 -4.87
N LEU A 121 -24.59 3.51 -5.83
CA LEU A 121 -24.00 3.24 -7.13
C LEU A 121 -23.55 4.55 -7.74
N LEU A 122 -22.28 4.61 -8.11
CA LEU A 122 -21.79 5.65 -8.97
C LEU A 122 -22.32 5.34 -10.37
N PHE A 123 -23.52 5.83 -10.65
CA PHE A 123 -23.96 6.06 -12.02
C PHE A 123 -23.05 7.15 -12.57
N ILE A 124 -21.83 6.77 -12.97
CA ILE A 124 -21.12 7.54 -13.98
C ILE A 124 -22.10 7.52 -15.14
N SER A 125 -22.72 8.65 -15.41
CA SER A 125 -23.50 8.86 -16.62
C SER A 125 -22.58 8.50 -17.77
N LEU A 126 -22.71 7.27 -18.27
CA LEU A 126 -22.13 6.88 -19.54
C LEU A 126 -22.89 7.71 -20.57
N MET A 127 -22.26 8.81 -20.99
CA MET A 127 -22.54 9.41 -22.30
C MET A 127 -22.15 8.40 -23.38
#